data_AF-A0A1G1CQD3-F1
#
_entry.id   AF-A0A1G1CQD3-F1
#
_cell.length_a   1.000
_cell.length_b   1.000
_cell.length_c   1.000
_cell.angle_alpha   90.00
_cell.angle_beta   90.00
_cell.angle_gamma   90.00
#
_symmetry.space_group_name_H-M   'P 1'
#
loop_
_entity.id
_entity.type
_entity.pdbx_description
1 polymer ?
#
loop_
_entity_poly.entity_id
_entity_poly.type
_entity_poly.pdbx_seq_one_letter_code
_entity_poly.pdbx_strand_id
1 'polypeptide(L)'
;MLTDLRTHSTHYALLAGWLALSMILFLMVQGQTQAEVVVAVMTAGGYLVWGLVHHYLLGDLHAKIVAEYALAAAVAIMILTAAVTNR
;
A
#
# COMPACT_ATOMS: atom_id res chain seq x y z
N MET A 1 22.79 -11.03 13.75
CA MET A 1 21.74 -12.01 14.11
C MET A 1 20.51 -11.36 14.75
N LEU A 2 20.59 -10.66 15.89
CA LEU A 2 19.44 -9.92 16.45
C LEU A 2 19.14 -8.60 15.73
N THR A 3 20.16 -7.96 15.17
CA THR A 3 20.05 -6.70 14.42
C THR A 3 19.36 -6.87 13.06
N ASP A 4 19.62 -7.96 12.33
CA ASP A 4 18.96 -8.26 11.03
C ASP A 4 17.46 -8.51 11.15
N LEU A 5 17.02 -9.19 12.21
CA LEU A 5 15.61 -9.41 12.50
C LEU A 5 14.90 -8.11 12.86
N ARG A 6 15.61 -7.18 13.51
CA ARG A 6 15.07 -5.89 13.95
C ARG A 6 14.87 -4.92 12.79
N THR A 7 15.81 -4.87 11.84
CA THR A 7 15.63 -4.09 10.60
C THR A 7 14.50 -4.68 9.74
N HIS A 8 14.45 -6.00 9.53
CA HIS A 8 13.38 -6.62 8.75
C HIS A 8 11.99 -6.35 9.38
N SER A 9 11.84 -6.53 10.69
CA SER A 9 10.55 -6.32 11.37
C SER A 9 10.05 -4.88 11.33
N THR A 10 10.94 -3.88 11.34
CA THR A 10 10.52 -2.46 11.28
C THR A 10 9.90 -2.08 9.93
N HIS A 11 10.41 -2.59 8.81
CA HIS A 11 9.84 -2.30 7.50
C HIS A 11 8.42 -2.86 7.36
N TYR A 12 8.19 -4.09 7.81
CA TYR A 12 6.85 -4.68 7.82
C TYR A 12 5.91 -3.99 8.81
N ALA A 13 6.41 -3.51 9.95
CA ALA A 13 5.62 -2.71 10.89
C ALA A 13 5.16 -1.39 10.29
N LEU A 14 6.01 -0.73 9.48
CA LEU A 14 5.63 0.48 8.75
C LEU A 14 4.52 0.20 7.72
N LEU A 15 4.62 -0.91 6.97
CA LEU A 15 3.55 -1.31 6.05
C LEU A 15 2.24 -1.60 6.78
N ALA A 16 2.30 -2.39 7.86
CA ALA A 16 1.13 -2.71 8.66
C ALA A 16 0.49 -1.44 9.24
N GLY A 17 1.30 -0.51 9.75
CA GLY A 17 0.83 0.78 10.24
C GLY A 17 0.19 1.63 9.14
N TRP A 18 0.79 1.69 7.94
CA TRP A 18 0.23 2.40 6.79
C TRP A 18 -1.13 1.84 6.37
N LEU A 19 -1.24 0.50 6.26
CA LEU A 19 -2.48 -0.16 5.88
C LEU A 19 -3.56 -0.02 6.96
N ALA A 20 -3.20 -0.13 8.24
CA ALA A 20 -4.14 0.07 9.35
C ALA A 20 -4.66 1.51 9.40
N LEU A 21 -3.77 2.51 9.27
CA LEU A 21 -4.16 3.91 9.22
C LEU A 21 -5.08 4.19 8.03
N SER A 22 -4.73 3.67 6.85
CA SER A 22 -5.52 3.85 5.64
C SER A 22 -6.90 3.21 5.75
N MET A 23 -6.99 2.03 6.37
CA MET A 23 -8.27 1.38 6.67
C MET A 23 -9.14 2.24 7.60
N ILE A 24 -8.58 2.77 8.69
CA ILE A 24 -9.31 3.65 9.61
C ILE A 24 -9.81 4.89 8.86
N LEU A 25 -8.94 5.54 8.10
CA LEU A 25 -9.32 6.73 7.31
C LEU A 25 -10.43 6.41 6.30
N PHE A 26 -10.34 5.26 5.62
CA PHE A 26 -11.35 4.83 4.65
C PHE A 26 -12.72 4.65 5.31
N LEU A 27 -12.77 4.06 6.51
CA LEU A 27 -14.01 3.93 7.29
C LEU A 27 -14.54 5.28 7.79
N MET A 28 -13.66 6.22 8.15
CA MET A 28 -14.07 7.55 8.61
C MET A 28 -14.67 8.42 7.50
N VAL A 29 -14.21 8.25 6.26
CA VAL A 29 -14.72 9.01 5.10
C VAL A 29 -15.85 8.28 4.37
N GLN A 30 -16.40 7.22 4.96
CA GLN A 30 -17.43 6.39 4.34
C GLN A 30 -18.64 7.22 3.87
N GLY A 31 -19.09 6.98 2.64
CA GLY A 31 -20.20 7.70 2.01
C GLY A 31 -19.80 9.00 1.32
N GLN A 32 -18.55 9.45 1.46
CA GLN A 32 -17.97 10.53 0.68
C GLN A 32 -17.12 9.96 -0.45
N THR A 33 -17.76 9.60 -1.56
CA THR A 33 -17.16 8.91 -2.72
C THR A 33 -15.80 9.49 -3.14
N GLN A 34 -15.68 10.82 -3.25
CA GLN A 34 -14.42 11.45 -3.64
C GLN A 34 -13.30 11.20 -2.61
N ALA A 35 -13.60 11.33 -1.32
CA ALA A 35 -12.63 11.11 -0.26
C ALA A 35 -12.23 9.63 -0.15
N GLU A 36 -13.19 8.70 -0.30
CA GLU A 36 -12.91 7.26 -0.34
C GLU A 36 -11.96 6.88 -1.49
N VAL A 37 -12.17 7.46 -2.68
CA VAL A 37 -11.27 7.25 -3.83
C VAL A 37 -9.88 7.80 -3.57
N VAL A 38 -9.78 9.00 -2.99
CA VAL A 38 -8.48 9.58 -2.60
C VAL A 38 -7.76 8.68 -1.62
N VAL A 39 -8.44 8.19 -0.57
CA VAL A 39 -7.84 7.27 0.40
C VAL A 39 -7.41 5.96 -0.27
N ALA A 40 -8.22 5.39 -1.18
CA ALA A 40 -7.87 4.17 -1.91
C ALA A 40 -6.61 4.34 -2.78
N VAL A 41 -6.50 5.44 -3.52
CA VAL A 41 -5.32 5.75 -4.35
C VAL A 41 -4.09 5.96 -3.47
N MET A 42 -4.21 6.70 -2.36
CA MET A 42 -3.11 6.89 -1.42
C MET A 42 -2.66 5.56 -0.80
N THR A 43 -3.61 4.69 -0.44
CA THR A 43 -3.32 3.37 0.13
C THR A 43 -2.47 2.54 -0.84
N ALA A 44 -2.94 2.41 -2.08
CA ALA A 44 -2.26 1.64 -3.12
C ALA A 44 -0.90 2.26 -3.52
N GLY A 45 -0.83 3.59 -3.62
CA GLY A 45 0.41 4.31 -3.87
C GLY A 45 1.44 4.10 -2.75
N GLY A 46 1.01 4.15 -1.49
CA GLY A 46 1.88 3.88 -0.35
C GLY A 46 2.38 2.43 -0.31
N TYR A 47 1.52 1.46 -0.64
CA TYR A 47 1.93 0.06 -0.80
C TYR A 47 3.00 -0.10 -1.89
N LEU A 48 2.79 0.52 -3.07
CA LEU A 48 3.76 0.51 -4.16
C LEU A 48 5.09 1.13 -3.71
N VAL A 49 5.07 2.35 -3.17
CA VAL A 49 6.29 3.05 -2.72
C VAL A 49 7.02 2.24 -1.66
N TRP A 50 6.30 1.70 -0.67
CA TRP A 50 6.89 0.84 0.35
C TRP A 50 7.57 -0.38 -0.27
N GLY A 51 6.91 -1.06 -1.20
CA GLY A 51 7.47 -2.23 -1.89
C GLY A 51 8.76 -1.92 -2.65
N LEU A 52 8.74 -0.83 -3.41
CA LEU A 52 9.92 -0.37 -4.16
C LEU A 52 11.08 -0.01 -3.22
N VAL A 53 10.81 0.73 -2.14
CA VAL A 53 11.83 1.10 -1.14
C VAL A 53 12.35 -0.13 -0.41
N HIS A 54 11.47 -1.06 -0.03
CA HIS A 54 11.85 -2.29 0.67
C HIS A 54 12.81 -3.14 -0.16
N HIS A 55 12.46 -3.41 -1.43
CA HIS A 55 13.31 -4.18 -2.33
C HIS A 55 14.57 -3.43 -2.77
N TYR A 56 14.52 -2.10 -2.86
CA TYR A 56 15.73 -1.30 -3.10
C TYR A 56 16.74 -1.47 -1.96
N LEU A 57 16.27 -1.41 -0.71
CA LEU A 57 17.12 -1.56 0.47
C LEU A 57 17.64 -3.00 0.65
N LEU A 58 16.90 -4.00 0.18
CA LEU A 58 17.36 -5.40 0.15
C LEU A 58 18.34 -5.68 -1.01
N GLY A 59 18.49 -4.76 -1.95
CA GLY A 59 19.38 -4.92 -3.11
C GLY A 59 18.84 -5.86 -4.19
N ASP A 60 17.54 -6.19 -4.15
CA ASP A 60 16.88 -7.11 -5.08
C ASP A 60 15.83 -6.42 -5.97
N LEU A 61 15.81 -5.08 -5.99
CA LEU A 61 14.92 -4.32 -6.86
C LEU A 61 15.28 -4.52 -8.34
N HIS A 62 14.39 -5.15 -9.08
CA HIS A 62 14.47 -5.31 -10.53
C HIS A 62 13.12 -5.07 -11.21
N ALA A 63 13.11 -4.90 -12.53
CA ALA A 63 11.92 -4.53 -13.30
C ALA A 63 10.70 -5.45 -13.05
N LYS A 64 10.92 -6.76 -12.85
CA LYS A 64 9.84 -7.69 -12.48
C LYS A 64 9.17 -7.34 -11.13
N ILE A 65 9.93 -7.00 -10.07
CA ILE A 65 9.35 -6.55 -8.79
C ILE A 65 8.56 -5.25 -8.99
N VAL A 66 9.13 -4.29 -9.74
CA VAL A 66 8.44 -3.03 -10.03
C VAL A 66 7.08 -3.28 -10.70
N ALA A 67 7.05 -4.16 -11.69
CA ALA A 67 5.82 -4.54 -12.39
C ALA A 67 4.82 -5.24 -11.47
N GLU A 68 5.26 -6.16 -10.60
CA GLU A 68 4.40 -6.86 -9.63
C GLU A 68 3.67 -5.87 -8.70
N TYR A 69 4.41 -4.96 -8.07
CA TYR A 69 3.81 -3.98 -7.16
C TYR A 69 2.95 -2.95 -7.91
N ALA A 70 3.35 -2.53 -9.11
CA ALA A 70 2.57 -1.60 -9.92
C ALA A 70 1.23 -2.22 -10.36
N LEU A 71 1.25 -3.49 -10.79
CA LEU A 71 0.04 -4.22 -11.16
C LEU A 71 -0.86 -4.45 -9.94
N ALA A 72 -0.29 -4.83 -8.80
CA ALA A 72 -1.04 -4.99 -7.55
C ALA A 72 -1.71 -3.68 -7.12
N ALA A 73 -0.99 -2.55 -7.17
CA ALA A 73 -1.54 -1.23 -6.88
C ALA A 73 -2.66 -0.83 -7.86
N ALA A 74 -2.47 -1.08 -9.17
CA ALA A 74 -3.49 -0.81 -10.18
C ALA A 74 -4.78 -1.62 -9.93
N VAL A 75 -4.64 -2.93 -9.66
CA VAL A 75 -5.77 -3.80 -9.35
C VAL A 75 -6.49 -3.34 -8.07
N ALA A 76 -5.74 -2.97 -7.02
CA ALA A 76 -6.32 -2.46 -5.78
C ALA A 76 -7.14 -1.18 -6.03
N ILE A 77 -6.60 -0.22 -6.79
CA ILE A 77 -7.31 1.02 -7.16
C ILE A 77 -8.59 0.69 -7.94
N MET A 78 -8.51 -0.20 -8.93
CA MET A 78 -9.67 -0.61 -9.73
C MET A 78 -10.77 -1.21 -8.84
N ILE A 79 -10.43 -2.17 -7.98
CA ILE A 79 -11.39 -2.84 -7.10
C ILE A 79 -12.01 -1.84 -6.11
N LEU A 80 -11.20 -1.06 -5.42
CA LEU A 80 -11.69 -0.14 -4.38
C LEU A 80 -12.52 0.99 -4.97
N THR A 81 -12.09 1.56 -6.10
CA THR A 81 -12.84 2.63 -6.77
C THR A 81 -14.16 2.08 -7.29
N ALA A 82 -14.18 0.92 -7.94
CA ALA A 82 -15.42 0.29 -8.41
C ALA A 82 -16.37 -0.05 -7.24
N ALA A 83 -15.83 -0.55 -6.12
CA ALA A 83 -16.60 -0.87 -4.93
C ALA A 83 -17.17 0.35 -4.21
N VAL A 84 -16.65 1.55 -4.48
CA VAL A 84 -17.11 2.82 -3.92
C VAL A 84 -18.09 3.52 -4.85
N THR A 85 -17.84 3.49 -6.17
CA THR A 85 -18.71 4.15 -7.16
C THR A 85 -19.99 3.38 -7.44
N ASN A 86 -20.02 2.07 -7.18
CA ASN A 86 -21.18 1.21 -7.42
C ASN A 86 -22.02 0.95 -6.16
N ARG A 87 -21.83 1.74 -5.09
CA ARG A 87 -22.61 1.61 -3.84
C ARG A 87 -24.00 2.22 -3.94
#